data_AF-A0A498RDT1-F1
#
_entry.id   AF-A0A498RDT1-F1
#
_cell.length_a   1.000
_cell.length_b   1.000
_cell.length_c   1.000
_cell.angle_alpha   90.00
_cell.angle_beta   90.00
_cell.angle_gamma   90.00
#
_symmetry.space_group_name_H-M   'P 1'
#
loop_
_entity.id
_entity.type
_entity.pdbx_description
1 polymer ?
#
loop_
_entity_poly.entity_id
_entity_poly.type
_entity_poly.pdbx_seq_one_letter_code
_entity_poly.pdbx_strand_id
1 'polypeptide(L)'
;MIYIELFTFFQKEMSRLHKTGKLVCMLCLVAASLVLSMHPGFSSPRINTSDLSQESLWISLDLPAEKREKVDGIINDEYKQVKILQKNMLITDLSNFNTLYRLTNYMKKMSDIRTTTNNRILSILSPEQQFAFENLLATKQQANEKTTATMLALNLTSKQQIIIVNLMLQSQKNVWATIADTSLSWEKRTKKLHTNIFSKISAFLTKDQRIMMNTWLQYDDGTIGN
;
A
#
# COMPACT_ATOMS: atom_id res chain seq x y z
N MET A 1 -19.53 -7.04 -5.76
CA MET A 1 -20.19 -8.12 -4.99
C MET A 1 -19.32 -8.60 -3.82
N ILE A 2 -18.03 -8.90 -4.04
CA ILE A 2 -17.06 -9.31 -3.01
C ILE A 2 -16.92 -8.29 -1.84
N TYR A 3 -16.96 -6.98 -2.13
CA TYR A 3 -16.92 -5.92 -1.11
C TYR A 3 -18.07 -5.96 -0.10
N ILE A 4 -19.27 -6.37 -0.54
CA ILE A 4 -20.45 -6.42 0.34
C ILE A 4 -20.33 -7.62 1.28
N GLU A 5 -19.87 -8.77 0.79
CA GLU A 5 -19.71 -9.97 1.61
C GLU A 5 -18.58 -9.83 2.64
N LEU A 6 -17.44 -9.25 2.25
CA LEU A 6 -16.36 -8.89 3.19
C LEU A 6 -16.86 -7.87 4.22
N PHE A 7 -17.55 -6.80 3.80
CA PHE A 7 -18.09 -5.80 4.72
C PHE A 7 -19.12 -6.38 5.70
N THR A 8 -19.97 -7.29 5.24
CA THR A 8 -21.01 -7.93 6.08
C THR A 8 -20.39 -8.93 7.05
N PHE A 9 -19.38 -9.68 6.61
CA PHE A 9 -18.55 -10.52 7.47
C PHE A 9 -17.83 -9.68 8.54
N PHE A 10 -17.25 -8.55 8.15
CA PHE A 10 -16.61 -7.60 9.06
C PHE A 10 -17.59 -6.97 10.07
N GLN A 11 -18.79 -6.56 9.66
CA GLN A 11 -19.82 -6.02 10.57
C GLN A 11 -20.30 -7.05 11.60
N LYS A 12 -20.46 -8.31 11.18
CA LYS A 12 -20.87 -9.41 12.04
C LYS A 12 -19.81 -9.70 13.10
N GLU A 13 -18.54 -9.71 12.72
CA GLU A 13 -17.45 -9.98 13.66
C GLU A 13 -17.12 -8.77 14.55
N MET A 14 -17.33 -7.54 14.07
CA MET A 14 -17.32 -6.32 14.88
C MET A 14 -18.33 -6.33 16.03
N SER A 15 -19.58 -6.73 15.74
CA SER A 15 -20.63 -6.85 16.77
C SER A 15 -20.34 -7.93 17.81
N ARG A 16 -19.63 -8.97 17.40
CA ARG A 16 -19.22 -10.08 18.27
C ARG A 16 -18.01 -9.71 19.14
N LEU A 17 -17.07 -8.92 18.62
CA LEU A 17 -15.82 -8.54 19.29
C LEU A 17 -16.00 -7.36 20.26
N HIS A 18 -16.93 -6.43 20.00
CA HIS A 18 -17.35 -5.40 20.96
C HIS A 18 -17.83 -5.99 22.29
N LYS A 19 -18.45 -7.18 22.27
CA LYS A 19 -18.92 -7.88 23.48
C LYS A 19 -17.78 -8.46 24.34
N THR A 20 -16.56 -8.53 23.81
CA THR A 20 -15.41 -9.19 24.48
C THR A 20 -14.33 -8.23 24.98
N GLY A 21 -14.51 -6.90 24.82
CA GLY A 21 -13.55 -5.90 25.31
C GLY A 21 -12.18 -5.94 24.62
N LYS A 22 -12.06 -6.59 23.45
CA LYS A 22 -10.78 -6.74 22.74
C LYS A 22 -10.57 -5.60 21.76
N LEU A 23 -9.86 -4.58 22.26
CA LEU A 23 -9.13 -3.53 21.52
C LEU A 23 -8.35 -4.05 20.28
N VAL A 24 -8.02 -5.34 20.28
CA VAL A 24 -7.36 -6.10 19.21
C VAL A 24 -8.08 -6.02 17.85
N CYS A 25 -9.41 -5.86 17.80
CA CYS A 25 -10.16 -5.85 16.53
C CYS A 25 -10.04 -4.53 15.74
N MET A 26 -9.95 -3.40 16.43
CA MET A 26 -9.78 -2.09 15.78
C MET A 26 -8.40 -1.97 15.10
N LEU A 27 -7.43 -2.69 15.66
CA LEU A 27 -6.08 -2.82 15.13
C LEU A 27 -6.02 -3.70 13.87
N CYS A 28 -6.89 -4.71 13.75
CA CYS A 28 -7.08 -5.47 12.50
C CYS A 28 -7.73 -4.64 11.39
N LEU A 29 -8.68 -3.75 11.71
CA LEU A 29 -9.31 -2.84 10.74
C LEU A 29 -8.36 -1.74 10.27
N VAL A 30 -7.56 -1.20 11.19
CA VAL A 30 -6.53 -0.23 10.86
C VAL A 30 -5.39 -0.91 10.12
N ALA A 31 -4.99 -2.14 10.43
CA ALA A 31 -4.03 -2.92 9.63
C ALA A 31 -4.57 -3.28 8.23
N ALA A 32 -5.84 -3.67 8.10
CA ALA A 32 -6.46 -3.94 6.81
C ALA A 32 -6.54 -2.69 5.93
N SER A 33 -6.88 -1.53 6.51
CA SER A 33 -6.91 -0.25 5.78
C SER A 33 -5.53 0.38 5.58
N LEU A 34 -4.61 0.20 6.52
CA LEU A 34 -3.19 0.59 6.44
C LEU A 34 -2.51 -0.08 5.27
N VAL A 35 -2.66 -1.40 5.15
CA VAL A 35 -1.86 -2.20 4.23
C VAL A 35 -2.45 -2.22 2.82
N LEU A 36 -3.77 -2.08 2.64
CA LEU A 36 -4.37 -1.88 1.31
C LEU A 36 -3.94 -0.56 0.63
N SER A 37 -3.36 0.37 1.39
CA SER A 37 -2.97 1.69 0.89
C SER A 37 -1.54 2.12 1.27
N MET A 38 -0.73 1.22 1.84
CA MET A 38 0.71 1.39 2.08
C MET A 38 1.45 0.12 1.73
N HIS A 39 2.29 0.20 0.68
CA HIS A 39 2.91 -0.98 0.10
C HIS A 39 4.40 -1.02 0.31
N PRO A 40 4.89 -2.15 0.86
CA PRO A 40 6.19 -2.69 0.56
C PRO A 40 6.28 -3.28 -0.84
N GLY A 41 7.36 -2.99 -1.57
CA GLY A 41 7.71 -3.75 -2.76
C GLY A 41 8.12 -5.20 -2.44
N PHE A 42 7.70 -6.17 -3.26
CA PHE A 42 8.21 -7.55 -3.36
C PHE A 42 8.64 -7.96 -4.78
N SER A 43 9.70 -8.76 -4.93
CA SER A 43 10.28 -9.12 -6.23
C SER A 43 9.78 -10.45 -6.80
N SER A 44 9.20 -10.47 -8.02
CA SER A 44 9.02 -11.67 -8.86
C SER A 44 9.65 -11.47 -10.26
N PRO A 45 10.28 -12.48 -10.88
CA PRO A 45 11.14 -12.29 -12.06
C PRO A 45 10.39 -12.04 -13.39
N ARG A 46 9.07 -12.13 -13.40
CA ARG A 46 8.24 -11.97 -14.61
C ARG A 46 7.20 -10.88 -14.37
N ILE A 47 7.52 -9.67 -14.83
CA ILE A 47 6.78 -8.41 -14.60
C ILE A 47 6.62 -8.12 -13.10
N ASN A 48 7.67 -7.47 -12.58
CA ASN A 48 7.95 -7.24 -11.17
C ASN A 48 7.09 -6.14 -10.51
N THR A 49 5.77 -6.17 -10.72
CA THR A 49 4.84 -5.14 -10.21
C THR A 49 4.57 -5.27 -8.72
N SER A 50 4.82 -6.44 -8.15
CA SER A 50 4.80 -6.65 -6.71
C SER A 50 5.82 -5.74 -5.99
N ASP A 51 6.90 -5.31 -6.67
CA ASP A 51 8.03 -4.52 -6.13
C ASP A 51 7.74 -3.02 -6.11
N LEU A 52 6.69 -2.63 -6.83
CA LEU A 52 6.38 -1.25 -7.10
C LEU A 52 5.20 -0.85 -6.24
N SER A 53 5.32 0.27 -5.52
CA SER A 53 4.15 1.00 -5.01
C SER A 53 3.13 1.23 -6.14
N GLN A 54 1.85 1.38 -5.83
CA GLN A 54 0.86 1.67 -6.87
C GLN A 54 1.25 2.94 -7.65
N GLU A 55 1.80 3.92 -6.94
CA GLU A 55 2.30 5.17 -7.47
C GLU A 55 3.41 4.99 -8.52
N SER A 56 4.27 3.98 -8.36
CA SER A 56 5.31 3.67 -9.37
C SER A 56 4.74 3.14 -10.68
N LEU A 57 3.52 2.57 -10.68
CA LEU A 57 2.90 2.09 -11.92
C LEU A 57 2.66 3.26 -12.89
N TRP A 58 2.33 4.45 -12.38
CA TRP A 58 2.08 5.65 -13.18
C TRP A 58 3.27 6.05 -14.04
N ILE A 59 4.48 5.97 -13.46
CA ILE A 59 5.74 6.32 -14.11
C ILE A 59 6.45 5.11 -14.76
N SER A 60 5.79 3.94 -14.74
CA SER A 60 6.26 2.74 -15.44
C SER A 60 5.50 2.50 -16.76
N LEU A 61 4.50 3.33 -17.07
CA LEU A 61 3.77 3.26 -18.33
C LEU A 61 4.69 3.68 -19.49
N ASP A 62 4.66 2.90 -20.57
CA ASP A 62 5.36 3.27 -21.80
C ASP A 62 4.52 4.29 -22.59
N LEU A 63 4.79 5.58 -22.32
CA LEU A 63 4.07 6.70 -22.90
C LEU A 63 5.01 7.63 -23.70
N PRO A 64 4.52 8.30 -24.76
CA PRO A 64 5.25 9.37 -25.42
C PRO A 64 5.44 10.57 -24.48
N ALA A 65 6.47 11.39 -24.74
CA ALA A 65 6.88 12.51 -23.87
C ALA A 65 5.72 13.46 -23.50
N GLU A 66 4.85 13.81 -24.46
CA GLU A 66 3.69 14.68 -24.22
C GLU A 66 2.72 14.10 -23.18
N LYS A 67 2.44 12.79 -23.24
CA LYS A 67 1.58 12.12 -22.25
C LYS A 67 2.29 12.00 -20.90
N ARG A 68 3.61 11.77 -20.88
CA ARG A 68 4.39 11.74 -19.63
C ARG A 68 4.32 13.08 -18.89
N GLU A 69 4.41 14.19 -19.61
CA GLU A 69 4.26 15.54 -19.03
C GLU A 69 2.88 15.74 -18.40
N LYS A 70 1.81 15.28 -19.05
CA LYS A 70 0.44 15.31 -18.48
C LYS A 70 0.32 14.48 -17.21
N VAL A 71 0.92 13.27 -17.19
CA VAL A 71 0.97 12.42 -15.98
C VAL A 71 1.74 13.13 -14.86
N ASP A 72 2.90 13.72 -15.15
CA ASP A 72 3.70 14.46 -14.16
C ASP A 72 2.93 15.67 -13.60
N GLY A 73 2.14 16.36 -14.43
CA GLY A 73 1.24 17.43 -14.00
C GLY A 73 0.18 16.93 -13.00
N ILE A 74 -0.49 15.81 -13.32
CA ILE A 74 -1.46 15.17 -12.43
C ILE A 74 -0.80 14.79 -11.09
N ILE A 75 0.34 14.11 -11.12
CA ILE A 75 1.07 13.68 -9.91
C ILE A 75 1.44 14.88 -9.04
N ASN A 76 1.96 15.96 -9.63
CA ASN A 76 2.35 17.15 -8.89
C ASN A 76 1.17 17.88 -8.24
N ASP A 77 0.03 17.95 -8.92
CA ASP A 77 -1.17 18.53 -8.34
C ASP A 77 -1.66 17.75 -7.12
N GLU A 78 -1.72 16.43 -7.23
CA GLU A 78 -2.16 15.57 -6.13
C GLU A 78 -1.14 15.54 -4.99
N TYR A 79 0.16 15.62 -5.31
CA TYR A 79 1.23 15.67 -4.31
C TYR A 79 1.12 16.88 -3.39
N LYS A 80 0.59 18.02 -3.85
CA LYS A 80 0.30 19.19 -3.00
C LYS A 80 -0.64 18.81 -1.85
N GLN A 81 -1.69 18.03 -2.14
CA GLN A 81 -2.64 17.55 -1.14
C GLN A 81 -1.99 16.51 -0.21
N VAL A 82 -1.25 15.57 -0.78
CA VAL A 82 -0.54 14.53 -0.02
C VAL A 82 0.43 15.15 0.98
N LYS A 83 1.19 16.17 0.59
CA LYS A 83 2.15 16.87 1.46
C LYS A 83 1.45 17.49 2.69
N ILE A 84 0.24 18.01 2.52
CA ILE A 84 -0.57 18.55 3.62
C ILE A 84 -1.02 17.41 4.54
N LEU A 85 -1.52 16.31 3.98
CA LEU A 85 -1.99 15.16 4.77
C LEU A 85 -0.88 14.48 5.56
N GLN A 86 0.32 14.40 5.00
CA GLN A 86 1.48 13.80 5.64
C GLN A 86 2.10 14.66 6.74
N LYS A 87 1.70 15.93 6.85
CA LYS A 87 2.22 16.83 7.87
C LYS A 87 1.82 16.31 9.26
N ASN A 88 2.80 16.02 10.08
CA ASN A 88 2.64 15.58 11.47
C ASN A 88 1.89 14.24 11.65
N MET A 89 1.94 13.36 10.65
CA MET A 89 1.47 11.99 10.80
C MET A 89 2.54 11.13 11.48
N LEU A 90 2.33 10.88 12.77
CA LEU A 90 3.15 9.98 13.58
C LEU A 90 2.21 9.20 14.49
N ILE A 91 2.41 7.88 14.53
CA ILE A 91 1.64 6.99 15.39
C ILE A 91 2.47 6.70 16.64
N THR A 92 1.96 7.12 17.78
CA THR A 92 2.61 6.88 19.08
C THR A 92 1.90 5.79 19.88
N ASP A 93 0.61 5.58 19.65
CA ASP A 93 -0.22 4.63 20.37
C ASP A 93 -1.41 4.18 19.53
N LEU A 94 -1.46 2.89 19.19
CA LEU A 94 -2.55 2.27 18.44
C LEU A 94 -3.72 1.82 19.34
N SER A 95 -3.61 1.92 20.67
CA SER A 95 -4.75 1.73 21.58
C SER A 95 -5.62 2.97 21.70
N ASN A 96 -5.07 4.14 21.37
CA ASN A 96 -5.77 5.41 21.44
C ASN A 96 -6.75 5.58 20.26
N PHE A 97 -8.04 5.71 20.57
CA PHE A 97 -9.08 5.90 19.55
C PHE A 97 -8.83 7.10 18.64
N ASN A 98 -8.36 8.24 19.17
CA ASN A 98 -8.08 9.43 18.35
C ASN A 98 -6.93 9.17 17.37
N THR A 99 -5.89 8.44 17.78
CA THR A 99 -4.81 8.03 16.89
C THR A 99 -5.33 7.12 15.78
N LEU A 100 -6.15 6.12 16.12
CA LEU A 100 -6.75 5.22 15.13
C LEU A 100 -7.69 5.98 14.17
N TYR A 101 -8.56 6.84 14.68
CA TYR A 101 -9.47 7.65 13.87
C TYR A 101 -8.72 8.57 12.89
N ARG A 102 -7.66 9.25 13.36
CA ARG A 102 -6.80 10.07 12.50
C ARG A 102 -6.13 9.25 11.41
N LEU A 103 -5.64 8.07 11.77
CA LEU A 103 -5.00 7.17 10.83
C LEU A 103 -5.99 6.66 9.78
N THR A 104 -7.16 6.15 10.19
CA THR A 104 -8.22 5.71 9.26
C THR A 104 -8.63 6.83 8.30
N ASN A 105 -8.84 8.04 8.80
CA ASN A 105 -9.16 9.20 7.96
C ASN A 105 -8.05 9.54 6.97
N TYR A 106 -6.80 9.46 7.41
CA TYR A 106 -5.66 9.65 6.52
C TYR A 106 -5.62 8.59 5.42
N MET A 107 -5.79 7.31 5.76
CA MET A 107 -5.80 6.21 4.79
C MET A 107 -6.93 6.39 3.78
N LYS A 108 -8.13 6.76 4.23
CA LYS A 108 -9.26 7.07 3.35
C LYS A 108 -8.89 8.17 2.36
N LYS A 109 -8.36 9.30 2.84
CA LYS A 109 -7.96 10.41 1.96
C LYS A 109 -6.86 10.03 0.97
N MET A 110 -5.87 9.24 1.41
CA MET A 110 -4.83 8.72 0.51
C MET A 110 -5.42 7.79 -0.56
N SER A 111 -6.42 6.96 -0.20
CA SER A 111 -7.16 6.14 -1.16
C SER A 111 -7.92 6.99 -2.16
N ASP A 112 -8.64 8.01 -1.71
CA ASP A 112 -9.40 8.94 -2.56
C ASP A 112 -8.48 9.68 -3.55
N ILE A 113 -7.29 10.10 -3.10
CA ILE A 113 -6.25 10.72 -3.94
C ILE A 113 -5.77 9.74 -5.01
N ARG A 114 -5.49 8.48 -4.66
CA ARG A 114 -5.06 7.47 -5.63
C ARG A 114 -6.13 7.18 -6.67
N THR A 115 -7.38 7.03 -6.26
CA THR A 115 -8.50 6.80 -7.18
C THR A 115 -8.63 7.97 -8.15
N THR A 116 -8.59 9.20 -7.63
CA THR A 116 -8.62 10.43 -8.45
C THR A 116 -7.44 10.45 -9.44
N THR A 117 -6.23 10.16 -8.96
CA THR A 117 -5.01 10.11 -9.79
C THR A 117 -5.14 9.07 -10.90
N ASN A 118 -5.54 7.84 -10.56
CA ASN A 118 -5.74 6.76 -11.51
C ASN A 118 -6.77 7.13 -12.58
N ASN A 119 -7.91 7.69 -12.20
CA ASN A 119 -8.97 8.09 -13.13
C ASN A 119 -8.50 9.19 -14.09
N ARG A 120 -7.76 10.19 -13.58
CA ARG A 120 -7.17 11.25 -14.40
C ARG A 120 -6.13 10.69 -15.37
N ILE A 121 -5.28 9.75 -14.93
CA ILE A 121 -4.32 9.09 -15.81
C ILE A 121 -5.04 8.24 -16.86
N LEU A 122 -6.03 7.42 -16.50
CA LEU A 122 -6.80 6.62 -17.45
C LEU A 122 -7.40 7.48 -18.58
N SER A 123 -7.89 8.68 -18.25
CA SER A 123 -8.50 9.60 -19.24
C SER A 123 -7.56 10.08 -20.36
N ILE A 124 -6.24 9.96 -20.20
CA ILE A 124 -5.24 10.37 -21.20
C ILE A 124 -4.60 9.17 -21.94
N LEU A 125 -4.91 7.95 -21.53
CA LEU A 125 -4.43 6.71 -22.14
C LEU A 125 -5.31 6.30 -23.33
N SER A 126 -4.73 5.59 -24.31
CA SER A 126 -5.53 4.91 -25.34
C SER A 126 -6.30 3.73 -24.73
N PRO A 127 -7.34 3.19 -25.38
CA PRO A 127 -8.06 2.03 -24.86
C PRO A 127 -7.16 0.83 -24.52
N GLU A 128 -6.15 0.55 -25.35
CA GLU A 128 -5.20 -0.54 -25.11
C GLU A 128 -4.31 -0.25 -23.89
N GLN A 129 -3.86 1.00 -23.73
CA GLN A 129 -3.08 1.45 -22.59
C GLN A 129 -3.91 1.45 -21.29
N GLN A 130 -5.20 1.81 -21.36
CA GLN A 130 -6.13 1.75 -20.23
C GLN A 130 -6.28 0.31 -19.75
N PHE A 131 -6.58 -0.62 -20.67
CA PHE A 131 -6.72 -2.03 -20.33
C PHE A 131 -5.44 -2.61 -19.68
N ALA A 132 -4.27 -2.29 -20.24
CA ALA A 132 -3.00 -2.70 -19.66
C ALA A 132 -2.80 -2.12 -18.25
N PHE A 133 -3.10 -0.83 -18.06
CA PHE A 133 -2.94 -0.17 -16.77
C PHE A 133 -3.93 -0.68 -15.71
N GLU A 134 -5.18 -0.96 -16.08
CA GLU A 134 -6.18 -1.56 -15.19
C GLU A 134 -5.78 -2.95 -14.71
N ASN A 135 -5.22 -3.77 -15.61
CA ASN A 135 -4.67 -5.07 -15.22
C ASN A 135 -3.52 -4.94 -14.22
N LEU A 136 -2.62 -3.97 -14.42
CA LEU A 136 -1.54 -3.67 -13.46
C LEU A 136 -2.10 -3.23 -12.10
N LEU A 137 -3.15 -2.41 -12.09
CA LEU A 137 -3.84 -2.00 -10.86
C LEU A 137 -4.50 -3.19 -10.15
N ALA A 138 -5.13 -4.11 -10.90
CA ALA A 138 -5.75 -5.31 -10.35
C ALA A 138 -4.72 -6.28 -9.76
N THR A 139 -3.63 -6.57 -10.48
CA THR A 139 -2.51 -7.37 -9.96
C THR A 139 -1.92 -6.73 -8.70
N LYS A 140 -1.78 -5.39 -8.70
CA LYS A 140 -1.29 -4.69 -7.52
C LYS A 140 -2.24 -4.84 -6.34
N GLN A 141 -3.54 -4.68 -6.55
CA GLN A 141 -4.55 -4.85 -5.51
C GLN A 141 -4.48 -6.24 -4.86
N GLN A 142 -4.32 -7.30 -5.65
CA GLN A 142 -4.13 -8.67 -5.13
C GLN A 142 -2.86 -8.78 -4.27
N ALA A 143 -1.73 -8.20 -4.73
CA ALA A 143 -0.50 -8.18 -3.94
C ALA A 143 -0.66 -7.41 -2.61
N ASN A 144 -1.50 -6.37 -2.60
CA ASN A 144 -1.80 -5.58 -1.40
C ASN A 144 -2.61 -6.40 -0.39
N GLU A 145 -3.62 -7.13 -0.86
CA GLU A 145 -4.44 -8.04 -0.05
C GLU A 145 -3.57 -9.14 0.58
N LYS A 146 -2.64 -9.72 -0.19
CA LYS A 146 -1.69 -10.72 0.31
C LYS A 146 -0.73 -10.15 1.36
N THR A 147 -0.17 -8.97 1.11
CA THR A 147 0.69 -8.25 2.08
C THR A 147 -0.08 -8.02 3.38
N THR A 148 -1.35 -7.62 3.26
CA THR A 148 -2.25 -7.41 4.40
C THR A 148 -2.44 -8.70 5.20
N ALA A 149 -2.79 -9.79 4.52
CA ALA A 149 -2.97 -11.09 5.15
C ALA A 149 -1.71 -11.56 5.86
N THR A 150 -0.54 -11.37 5.23
CA THR A 150 0.77 -11.70 5.82
C THR A 150 0.98 -10.91 7.12
N MET A 151 0.80 -9.58 7.09
CA MET A 151 0.98 -8.74 8.27
C MET A 151 -0.01 -9.06 9.40
N LEU A 152 -1.24 -9.43 9.07
CA LEU A 152 -2.24 -9.85 10.04
C LEU A 152 -1.93 -11.22 10.66
N ALA A 153 -1.32 -12.13 9.88
CA ALA A 153 -0.90 -13.42 10.39
C ALA A 153 0.28 -13.29 11.37
N LEU A 154 1.15 -12.29 11.18
CA LEU A 154 2.21 -11.98 12.13
C LEU A 154 1.57 -11.57 13.47
N ASN A 155 1.72 -12.41 14.48
CA ASN A 155 1.32 -12.12 15.86
C ASN A 155 2.23 -11.04 16.45
N LEU A 156 2.07 -9.80 15.97
CA LEU A 156 2.91 -8.66 16.30
C LEU A 156 2.54 -8.08 17.67
N THR A 157 3.55 -7.73 18.46
CA THR A 157 3.34 -6.95 19.68
C THR A 157 2.91 -5.51 19.33
N SER A 158 2.24 -4.81 20.26
CA SER A 158 1.81 -3.42 20.05
C SER A 158 2.99 -2.50 19.67
N LYS A 159 4.17 -2.71 20.25
CA LYS A 159 5.39 -1.97 19.91
C LYS A 159 5.84 -2.23 18.47
N GLN A 160 5.82 -3.48 18.02
CA GLN A 160 6.17 -3.82 16.64
C GLN A 160 5.16 -3.23 15.65
N GLN A 161 3.86 -3.29 15.96
CA GLN A 161 2.80 -2.70 15.13
C GLN A 161 3.04 -1.20 14.93
N ILE A 162 3.28 -0.44 16.00
CA ILE A 162 3.56 1.01 15.92
C ILE A 162 4.78 1.29 15.04
N ILE A 163 5.86 0.53 15.20
CA ILE A 163 7.08 0.69 14.39
C ILE A 163 6.78 0.43 12.91
N ILE A 164 6.11 -0.68 12.61
CA ILE A 164 5.78 -1.09 11.23
C ILE A 164 4.89 -0.05 10.56
N VAL A 165 3.87 0.47 11.27
CA VAL A 165 2.98 1.50 10.75
C VAL A 165 3.75 2.78 10.42
N ASN A 166 4.63 3.24 11.31
CA ASN A 166 5.45 4.43 11.06
C ASN A 166 6.44 4.22 9.90
N LEU A 167 7.02 3.03 9.76
CA LEU A 167 7.85 2.67 8.61
C LEU A 167 7.06 2.71 7.30
N MET A 168 5.82 2.22 7.30
CA MET A 168 4.92 2.26 6.15
C MET A 168 4.52 3.70 5.79
N LEU A 169 4.17 4.54 6.78
CA LEU A 169 3.88 5.97 6.60
C LEU A 169 5.09 6.70 5.99
N GLN A 170 6.29 6.44 6.51
CA GLN A 170 7.53 7.02 5.99
C GLN A 170 7.83 6.54 4.56
N SER A 171 7.63 5.26 4.29
CA SER A 171 7.80 4.69 2.94
C SER A 171 6.87 5.38 1.94
N GLN A 172 5.58 5.51 2.29
CA GLN A 172 4.61 6.20 1.44
C GLN A 172 5.00 7.67 1.20
N LYS A 173 5.48 8.38 2.21
CA LYS A 173 6.00 9.74 2.06
C LYS A 173 7.16 9.80 1.06
N ASN A 174 8.11 8.87 1.16
CA ASN A 174 9.26 8.81 0.24
C ASN A 174 8.83 8.47 -1.19
N VAL A 175 7.86 7.57 -1.35
CA VAL A 175 7.29 7.21 -2.66
C VAL A 175 6.72 8.46 -3.34
N TRP A 176 5.81 9.16 -2.65
CA TRP A 176 5.16 10.37 -3.18
C TRP A 176 6.17 11.49 -3.49
N ALA A 177 7.15 11.70 -2.62
CA ALA A 177 8.21 12.67 -2.88
C ALA A 177 9.06 12.29 -4.10
N THR A 178 9.31 11.00 -4.32
CA THR A 178 10.14 10.51 -5.44
C THR A 178 9.41 10.58 -6.77
N ILE A 179 8.14 10.16 -6.84
CA ILE A 179 7.36 10.20 -8.09
C ILE A 179 7.12 11.64 -8.57
N ALA A 180 6.95 12.58 -7.63
CA ALA A 180 6.70 13.99 -7.93
C ALA A 180 7.98 14.78 -8.24
N ASP A 181 9.16 14.19 -8.08
CA ASP A 181 10.44 14.83 -8.37
C ASP A 181 10.70 14.87 -9.88
N THR A 182 10.16 15.88 -10.54
CA THR A 182 10.34 16.10 -11.99
C THR A 182 11.74 16.52 -12.40
N SER A 183 12.64 16.79 -11.44
CA SER A 183 14.08 16.96 -11.74
C SER A 183 14.74 15.63 -12.14
N LEU A 184 14.09 14.50 -11.86
CA LEU A 184 14.52 13.15 -12.22
C LEU A 184 13.72 12.64 -13.42
N SER A 185 14.38 11.88 -14.30
CA SER A 185 13.68 11.11 -15.33
C SER A 185 12.81 10.01 -14.69
N TRP A 186 11.80 9.54 -15.43
CA TRP A 186 10.92 8.46 -14.98
C TRP A 186 11.73 7.22 -14.57
N GLU A 187 12.75 6.86 -15.34
CA GLU A 187 13.61 5.71 -15.10
C GLU A 187 14.41 5.86 -13.80
N LYS A 188 14.93 7.07 -13.53
CA LYS A 188 15.61 7.38 -12.26
C LYS A 188 14.66 7.33 -11.07
N ARG A 189 13.42 7.82 -11.23
CA ARG A 189 12.37 7.75 -10.20
C ARG A 189 12.02 6.29 -9.91
N THR A 190 11.74 5.49 -10.94
CA THR A 190 11.45 4.05 -10.81
C THR A 190 12.57 3.30 -10.10
N LYS A 191 13.84 3.55 -10.46
CA LYS A 191 15.00 2.94 -9.79
C LYS A 191 15.09 3.30 -8.31
N LYS A 192 14.75 4.54 -7.92
CA LYS A 192 14.74 4.96 -6.51
C LYS A 192 13.61 4.32 -5.70
N LEU A 193 12.52 3.91 -6.36
CA LEU A 193 11.34 3.31 -5.72
C LEU A 193 11.49 1.80 -5.44
N HIS A 194 12.52 1.15 -6.00
CA HIS A 194 12.90 -0.24 -5.69
C HIS A 194 13.48 -0.39 -4.26
N THR A 195 12.78 0.11 -3.24
CA THR A 195 13.15 -0.06 -1.85
C THR A 195 12.29 -1.12 -1.18
N ASN A 196 12.94 -2.20 -0.75
CA ASN A 196 12.31 -3.29 -0.02
C ASN A 196 12.08 -2.89 1.45
N ILE A 197 10.95 -2.27 1.77
CA ILE A 197 10.56 -1.95 3.16
C ILE A 197 10.31 -3.22 4.00
N PHE A 198 10.03 -4.38 3.40
CA PHE A 198 9.97 -5.66 4.13
C PHE A 198 11.30 -6.01 4.78
N SER A 199 12.44 -5.70 4.14
CA SER A 199 13.77 -5.85 4.75
C SER A 199 13.93 -4.97 6.01
N LYS A 200 13.31 -3.79 6.01
CA LYS A 200 13.29 -2.91 7.18
C LYS A 200 12.34 -3.43 8.25
N ILE A 201 11.18 -3.96 7.87
CA ILE A 201 10.21 -4.57 8.78
C ILE A 201 10.79 -5.82 9.45
N SER A 202 11.46 -6.68 8.68
CA SER A 202 12.01 -7.96 9.15
C SER A 202 13.05 -7.81 10.26
N ALA A 203 13.75 -6.67 10.29
CA ALA A 203 14.69 -6.30 11.35
C ALA A 203 14.02 -6.14 12.72
N PHE A 204 12.72 -5.85 12.77
CA PHE A 204 11.93 -5.70 13.99
C PHE A 204 11.12 -6.94 14.36
N LEU A 205 11.15 -7.99 13.53
CA LEU A 205 10.45 -9.24 13.77
C LEU A 205 11.29 -10.21 14.61
N THR A 206 10.64 -11.11 15.33
CA THR A 206 11.31 -12.27 15.95
C THR A 206 11.74 -13.28 14.88
N LYS A 207 12.55 -14.28 15.26
CA LYS A 207 12.93 -15.36 14.33
C LYS A 207 11.70 -16.08 13.77
N ASP A 208 10.75 -16.45 14.63
CA ASP A 208 9.55 -17.18 14.21
C ASP A 208 8.64 -16.33 13.33
N GLN A 209 8.48 -15.04 13.66
CA GLN A 209 7.73 -14.10 12.81
C GLN A 209 8.39 -13.92 11.43
N ARG A 210 9.73 -13.87 11.35
CA ARG A 210 10.43 -13.84 10.06
C ARG A 210 10.24 -15.12 9.25
N ILE A 211 10.31 -16.29 9.89
CA ILE A 211 10.05 -17.58 9.24
C ILE A 211 8.64 -17.57 8.66
N MET A 212 7.64 -17.21 9.46
CA MET A 212 6.26 -17.14 9.00
C MET A 212 6.07 -16.13 7.87
N MET A 213 6.67 -14.95 7.97
CA MET A 213 6.65 -13.95 6.89
C MET A 213 7.24 -14.52 5.60
N ASN A 214 8.40 -15.20 5.66
CA ASN A 214 9.03 -15.81 4.50
C ASN A 214 8.19 -16.96 3.92
N THR A 215 7.56 -17.79 4.74
CA THR A 215 6.66 -18.86 4.28
C THR A 215 5.49 -18.27 3.48
N TRP A 216 4.85 -17.21 3.99
CA TRP A 216 3.76 -16.54 3.27
C TRP A 216 4.23 -15.84 1.98
N LEU A 217 5.47 -15.35 1.95
CA LEU A 217 6.06 -14.78 0.74
C LEU A 217 6.42 -15.85 -0.30
N GLN A 218 6.85 -17.05 0.13
CA GLN A 218 7.30 -18.15 -0.73
C GLN A 218 6.17 -19.00 -1.35
N TYR A 219 4.98 -19.05 -0.74
CA TYR A 219 3.85 -19.87 -1.21
C TYR A 219 3.28 -19.52 -2.60
N ASP A 220 4.00 -18.69 -3.39
CA ASP A 220 3.48 -18.04 -4.59
C ASP A 220 4.50 -17.96 -5.74
N ASP A 221 5.61 -18.69 -5.68
CA ASP A 221 6.47 -18.93 -6.86
C ASP A 221 5.88 -19.99 -7.81
N GLY A 222 4.61 -20.38 -7.63
CA GLY A 222 3.90 -21.25 -8.57
C GLY A 222 4.37 -22.71 -8.59
N THR A 223 5.18 -23.17 -7.64
CA THR A 223 5.44 -24.60 -7.45
C THR A 223 4.38 -25.22 -6.53
N ILE A 224 3.16 -25.32 -7.07
CA ILE A 224 2.34 -26.49 -6.73
C ILE A 224 3.07 -27.66 -7.38
N GLY A 225 3.68 -28.50 -6.55
CA GLY A 225 4.35 -29.71 -6.99
C GLY A 225 3.41 -30.56 -7.85
N ASN A 226 3.92 -30.96 -9.01
CA ASN A 226 3.53 -32.23 -9.63
C ASN A 226 4.14 -33.37 -8.81
#